data_AF-A0A1H2D249-F1
#
_entry.id   AF-A0A1H2D249-F1
#
_cell.length_a   1.000
_cell.length_b   1.000
_cell.length_c   1.000
_cell.angle_alpha   90.00
_cell.angle_beta   90.00
_cell.angle_gamma   90.00
#
_symmetry.space_group_name_H-M   'P 1'
#
loop_
_entity.id
_entity.type
_entity.pdbx_description
1 polymer ?
#
loop_
_entity_poly.entity_id
_entity_poly.type
_entity_poly.pdbx_seq_one_letter_code
_entity_poly.pdbx_strand_id
1 'polypeptide(L)'
;MPARVPQDLDRNIALDLVRVTEAAAMAAGRWVGRGDKNGGDGAAVDAMRKLINSIQMQGVVVIGEGEKDEAPMLFNGERVGDGTGPEVDVAVDPVDGTTLMSKGMPGSIAVLAVAERGAMFDPSAVFYMDKIAVGPDCADVVDINAGVKENLRRIAKAKRSSVSDVTVCILDRPRHSKLVEEVRHAGANIKFISDGDIAGAIAAASLETDVDVLMGVGGTPEGITAACALKCLGGTIQAKLWPLDDAEREKAIAGGHDLDRVLSTDDLVTGDNCFFVATGVTSGDLLKGVRYRAGGAHTQSIVMRSKSGTIRVIDSYHRLEKLALYSAVDFDGHLPTVPMGEPIL
;
A
#
# COMPACT_ATOMS: atom_id res chain seq x y z
N MET A 1 16.92 -5.54 29.24
CA MET A 1 17.24 -5.70 27.80
C MET A 1 16.72 -7.05 27.37
N PRO A 2 15.70 -7.15 26.50
CA PRO A 2 15.28 -8.44 25.98
C PRO A 2 16.45 -9.13 25.25
N ALA A 3 16.52 -10.46 25.35
CA ALA A 3 17.57 -11.25 24.72
C ALA A 3 17.51 -11.11 23.19
N ARG A 4 18.66 -10.94 22.53
CA ARG A 4 18.75 -10.99 21.05
C ARG A 4 18.44 -12.41 20.60
N VAL A 5 17.31 -12.59 19.92
CA VAL A 5 16.95 -13.83 19.23
C VAL A 5 17.20 -13.64 17.72
N PRO A 6 18.21 -14.30 17.12
CA PRO A 6 18.37 -14.38 15.66
C PRO A 6 17.23 -15.22 15.06
N GLN A 7 16.61 -14.80 13.95
CA GLN A 7 15.45 -15.52 13.38
C GLN A 7 15.22 -15.31 11.87
N ASP A 8 14.37 -16.19 11.33
CA ASP A 8 14.36 -16.81 9.99
C ASP A 8 13.95 -15.95 8.77
N LEU A 9 13.38 -14.76 8.98
CA LEU A 9 13.16 -13.79 7.90
C LEU A 9 14.42 -12.95 7.75
N ASP A 10 15.21 -13.29 6.73
CA ASP A 10 16.55 -12.74 6.52
C ASP A 10 16.52 -11.21 6.33
N ARG A 11 17.54 -10.53 6.84
CA ARG A 11 17.67 -9.07 6.84
C ARG A 11 17.68 -8.49 5.42
N ASN A 12 18.04 -9.29 4.43
CA ASN A 12 18.18 -8.84 3.04
C ASN A 12 16.86 -8.78 2.28
N ILE A 13 15.79 -9.47 2.73
CA ILE A 13 14.54 -9.52 1.98
C ILE A 13 13.96 -8.11 1.73
N ALA A 14 14.08 -7.18 2.68
CA ALA A 14 13.61 -5.80 2.54
C ALA A 14 14.23 -5.05 1.36
N LEU A 15 15.53 -5.27 1.11
CA LEU A 15 16.26 -4.61 0.01
C LEU A 15 16.05 -5.32 -1.33
N ASP A 16 15.65 -6.60 -1.32
CA ASP A 16 15.24 -7.27 -2.55
C ASP A 16 13.81 -6.90 -2.92
N LEU A 17 12.91 -6.75 -1.93
CA LEU A 17 11.52 -6.32 -2.13
C LEU A 17 11.41 -4.92 -2.75
N VAL A 18 12.33 -3.98 -2.46
CA VAL A 18 12.29 -2.65 -3.09
C VAL A 18 12.50 -2.69 -4.60
N ARG A 19 13.28 -3.66 -5.09
CA ARG A 19 13.48 -3.82 -6.53
C ARG A 19 12.19 -4.22 -7.23
N VAL A 20 11.29 -4.92 -6.53
CA VAL A 20 9.97 -5.34 -7.03
C VAL A 20 9.10 -4.11 -7.30
N THR A 21 8.95 -3.21 -6.31
CA THR A 21 8.17 -1.98 -6.48
C THR A 21 8.85 -0.99 -7.43
N GLU A 22 10.19 -0.95 -7.48
CA GLU A 22 10.93 -0.15 -8.46
C GLU A 22 10.64 -0.59 -9.89
N ALA A 23 10.59 -1.91 -10.14
CA ALA A 23 10.28 -2.43 -11.47
C ALA A 23 8.83 -2.14 -11.86
N ALA A 24 7.88 -2.35 -10.96
CA ALA A 24 6.48 -2.01 -11.16
C ALA A 24 6.32 -0.52 -11.47
N ALA A 25 6.94 0.36 -10.67
CA ALA A 25 6.86 1.79 -10.86
C ALA A 25 7.53 2.26 -12.16
N MET A 26 8.65 1.68 -12.56
CA MET A 26 9.26 1.95 -13.87
C MET A 26 8.34 1.49 -15.00
N ALA A 27 7.75 0.30 -14.92
CA ALA A 27 6.81 -0.17 -15.94
C ALA A 27 5.59 0.78 -16.05
N ALA A 28 4.90 1.06 -14.94
CA ALA A 28 3.78 2.00 -14.87
C ALA A 28 4.17 3.43 -15.28
N GLY A 29 5.38 3.86 -14.94
CA GLY A 29 5.92 5.19 -15.25
C GLY A 29 5.94 5.52 -16.74
N ARG A 30 5.96 4.51 -17.62
CA ARG A 30 5.86 4.70 -19.08
C ARG A 30 4.44 5.02 -19.56
N TRP A 31 3.44 4.76 -18.74
CA TRP A 31 2.02 4.96 -19.03
C TRP A 31 1.43 6.22 -18.40
N VAL A 32 2.21 6.91 -17.57
CA VAL A 32 1.82 8.15 -16.91
C VAL A 32 1.30 9.17 -17.93
N GLY A 33 0.06 9.64 -17.72
CA GLY A 33 -0.59 10.66 -18.56
C GLY A 33 -1.10 10.18 -19.92
N ARG A 34 -1.11 8.86 -20.19
CA ARG A 34 -1.57 8.31 -21.48
C ARG A 34 -3.06 8.01 -21.57
N GLY A 35 -3.81 8.19 -20.48
CA GLY A 35 -5.24 7.92 -20.41
C GLY A 35 -5.61 6.42 -20.44
N ASP A 36 -4.62 5.52 -20.39
CA ASP A 36 -4.83 4.07 -20.35
C ASP A 36 -4.44 3.51 -18.98
N LYS A 37 -5.45 3.39 -18.11
CA LYS A 37 -5.27 2.85 -16.76
C LYS A 37 -4.91 1.35 -16.78
N ASN A 38 -5.58 0.57 -17.63
CA ASN A 38 -5.44 -0.89 -17.65
C ASN A 38 -4.09 -1.29 -18.25
N GLY A 39 -3.64 -0.58 -19.29
CA GLY A 39 -2.32 -0.83 -19.90
C GLY A 39 -1.17 -0.55 -18.94
N GLY A 40 -1.25 0.55 -18.18
CA GLY A 40 -0.22 0.88 -17.20
C GLY A 40 -0.23 -0.04 -15.98
N ASP A 41 -1.40 -0.45 -15.53
CA ASP A 41 -1.57 -1.40 -14.44
C ASP A 41 -1.07 -2.80 -14.81
N GLY A 42 -1.49 -3.33 -15.96
CA GLY A 42 -1.00 -4.61 -16.47
C GLY A 42 0.52 -4.65 -16.67
N ALA A 43 1.13 -3.53 -17.07
CA ALA A 43 2.58 -3.43 -17.16
C ALA A 43 3.27 -3.49 -15.78
N ALA A 44 2.66 -2.88 -14.76
CA ALA A 44 3.14 -2.93 -13.38
C ALA A 44 3.02 -4.34 -12.79
N VAL A 45 1.87 -5.00 -12.99
CA VAL A 45 1.61 -6.39 -12.58
C VAL A 45 2.65 -7.35 -13.16
N ASP A 46 2.90 -7.28 -14.48
CA ASP A 46 3.88 -8.15 -15.14
C ASP A 46 5.29 -7.95 -14.60
N ALA A 47 5.72 -6.69 -14.46
CA ALA A 47 7.04 -6.35 -13.91
C ALA A 47 7.20 -6.81 -12.45
N MET A 48 6.19 -6.55 -11.62
CA MET A 48 6.14 -6.95 -10.23
C MET A 48 6.24 -8.47 -10.09
N ARG A 49 5.38 -9.20 -10.81
CA ARG A 49 5.29 -10.66 -10.77
C ARG A 49 6.59 -11.34 -11.22
N LYS A 50 7.26 -10.81 -12.24
CA LYS A 50 8.56 -11.35 -12.69
C LYS A 50 9.63 -11.21 -11.61
N LEU A 51 9.73 -10.06 -10.96
CA LEU A 51 10.78 -9.81 -9.97
C LEU A 51 10.49 -10.46 -8.63
N ILE A 52 9.24 -10.47 -8.17
CA ILE A 52 8.89 -11.08 -6.89
C ILE A 52 9.20 -12.59 -6.88
N ASN A 53 9.12 -13.26 -8.03
CA ASN A 53 9.49 -14.67 -8.20
C ASN A 53 11.01 -14.94 -8.19
N SER A 54 11.85 -13.90 -8.11
CA SER A 54 13.31 -14.04 -7.91
C SER A 54 13.74 -13.91 -6.45
N ILE A 55 12.80 -13.62 -5.54
CA ILE A 55 13.05 -13.37 -4.12
C ILE A 55 13.06 -14.69 -3.37
N GLN A 56 14.02 -14.85 -2.44
CA GLN A 56 14.12 -16.01 -1.54
C GLN A 56 13.01 -16.01 -0.49
N MET A 57 11.81 -16.44 -0.89
CA MET A 57 10.64 -16.61 -0.04
C MET A 57 9.65 -17.62 -0.60
N GLN A 58 8.80 -18.15 0.28
CA GLN A 58 7.63 -18.96 -0.06
C GLN A 58 6.36 -18.13 0.17
N GLY A 59 6.12 -17.15 -0.70
CA GLY A 59 5.01 -16.21 -0.56
C GLY A 59 3.68 -16.74 -1.09
N VAL A 60 2.60 -16.31 -0.45
CA VAL A 60 1.22 -16.46 -0.95
C VAL A 60 0.59 -15.08 -1.04
N VAL A 61 0.08 -14.72 -2.21
CA VAL A 61 -0.66 -13.48 -2.42
C VAL A 61 -1.99 -13.58 -1.66
N VAL A 62 -2.15 -12.79 -0.60
CA VAL A 62 -3.39 -12.67 0.19
C VAL A 62 -4.23 -11.49 -0.30
N ILE A 63 -3.55 -10.44 -0.76
CA ILE A 63 -4.14 -9.25 -1.38
C ILE A 63 -3.42 -9.04 -2.71
N GLY A 64 -4.16 -9.06 -3.81
CA GLY A 64 -3.62 -8.71 -5.12
C GLY A 64 -4.70 -8.20 -6.07
N GLU A 65 -4.54 -8.46 -7.37
CA GLU A 65 -5.38 -7.91 -8.45
C GLU A 65 -6.84 -8.40 -8.41
N GLY A 66 -7.12 -9.46 -7.67
CA GLY A 66 -8.45 -10.03 -7.50
C GLY A 66 -8.43 -11.55 -7.37
N GLU A 67 -9.60 -12.16 -7.57
CA GLU A 67 -9.75 -13.60 -7.58
C GLU A 67 -9.15 -14.23 -8.85
N LYS A 68 -8.75 -15.50 -8.77
CA LYS A 68 -8.05 -16.21 -9.86
C LYS A 68 -8.77 -16.17 -11.22
N ASP A 69 -10.10 -16.19 -11.20
CA ASP A 69 -10.91 -16.18 -12.42
C ASP A 69 -10.99 -14.79 -13.06
N GLU A 70 -10.68 -13.73 -12.31
CA GLU A 70 -10.77 -12.33 -12.74
C GLU A 70 -9.38 -11.71 -12.98
N ALA A 71 -8.34 -12.24 -12.31
CA ALA A 71 -6.96 -11.77 -12.39
C ALA A 71 -6.01 -12.89 -12.88
N PRO A 72 -5.38 -12.76 -14.06
CA PRO A 72 -4.47 -13.78 -14.59
C PRO A 72 -3.11 -13.85 -13.86
N MET A 73 -2.77 -12.80 -13.10
CA MET A 73 -1.50 -12.62 -12.41
C MET A 73 -1.74 -11.90 -11.09
N LEU A 74 -0.94 -12.24 -10.08
CA LEU A 74 -1.02 -11.73 -8.71
C LEU A 74 -2.44 -11.88 -8.12
N PHE A 75 -3.09 -13.01 -8.39
CA PHE A 75 -4.42 -13.32 -7.85
C PHE A 75 -4.35 -13.85 -6.42
N ASN A 76 -5.45 -13.73 -5.68
CA ASN A 76 -5.56 -14.27 -4.32
C ASN A 76 -5.28 -15.77 -4.29
N GLY A 77 -4.28 -16.18 -3.52
CA GLY A 77 -3.78 -17.54 -3.41
C GLY A 77 -2.64 -17.90 -4.37
N GLU A 78 -2.19 -16.99 -5.24
CA GLU A 78 -1.01 -17.25 -6.08
C GLU A 78 0.25 -17.43 -5.21
N ARG A 79 1.08 -18.44 -5.55
CA ARG A 79 2.39 -18.63 -4.92
C ARG A 79 3.43 -17.79 -5.63
N VAL A 80 4.21 -17.03 -4.87
CA VAL A 80 5.25 -16.13 -5.35
C VAL A 80 6.57 -16.32 -4.59
N GLY A 81 7.67 -15.88 -5.20
CA GLY A 81 9.03 -16.16 -4.70
C GLY A 81 9.66 -17.37 -5.38
N ASP A 82 10.93 -17.62 -5.09
CA ASP A 82 11.69 -18.72 -5.70
C ASP A 82 11.39 -20.09 -5.06
N GLY A 83 10.52 -20.13 -4.04
CA GLY A 83 10.13 -21.34 -3.33
C GLY A 83 11.08 -21.74 -2.20
N THR A 84 12.10 -20.92 -1.90
CA THR A 84 13.02 -21.12 -0.77
C THR A 84 12.72 -20.12 0.36
N GLY A 85 13.35 -20.28 1.52
CA GLY A 85 13.17 -19.33 2.63
C GLY A 85 11.82 -19.45 3.35
N PRO A 86 11.40 -18.42 4.11
CA PRO A 86 10.23 -18.47 4.99
C PRO A 86 8.91 -18.42 4.22
N GLU A 87 7.86 -19.05 4.78
CA GLU A 87 6.48 -18.88 4.32
C GLU A 87 5.92 -17.53 4.77
N VAL A 88 5.35 -16.78 3.84
CA VAL A 88 4.88 -15.41 4.09
C VAL A 88 3.55 -15.09 3.41
N ASP A 89 2.78 -14.20 4.01
CA ASP A 89 1.68 -13.51 3.36
C ASP A 89 2.22 -12.33 2.55
N VAL A 90 1.68 -12.14 1.36
CA VAL A 90 2.06 -11.08 0.43
C VAL A 90 0.81 -10.26 0.09
N ALA A 91 0.92 -8.94 0.25
CA ALA A 91 -0.05 -7.98 -0.25
C ALA A 91 0.62 -7.13 -1.33
N VAL A 92 0.04 -7.09 -2.52
CA VAL A 92 0.53 -6.30 -3.65
C VAL A 92 -0.53 -5.33 -4.11
N ASP A 93 -0.09 -4.12 -4.43
CA ASP A 93 -0.86 -3.13 -5.19
C ASP A 93 0.10 -2.52 -6.22
N PRO A 94 0.18 -3.10 -7.43
CA PRO A 94 1.11 -2.70 -8.47
C PRO A 94 1.02 -1.21 -8.83
N VAL A 95 -0.19 -0.62 -8.78
CA VAL A 95 -0.42 0.80 -8.98
C VAL A 95 -1.58 1.29 -8.10
N ASP A 96 -1.24 1.71 -6.88
CA ASP A 96 -2.18 2.46 -6.06
C ASP A 96 -2.46 3.81 -6.76
N GLY A 97 -3.72 3.99 -7.15
CA GLY A 97 -4.16 5.11 -7.97
C GLY A 97 -3.88 4.96 -9.48
N THR A 98 -4.34 3.88 -10.12
CA THR A 98 -4.31 3.74 -11.60
C THR A 98 -4.93 4.94 -12.35
N THR A 99 -5.96 5.57 -11.79
CA THR A 99 -6.54 6.82 -12.32
C THR A 99 -5.56 7.99 -12.23
N LEU A 100 -4.81 8.09 -11.13
CA LEU A 100 -3.78 9.12 -10.96
C LEU A 100 -2.67 8.94 -12.00
N MET A 101 -2.16 7.70 -12.14
CA MET A 101 -1.16 7.34 -13.14
C MET A 101 -1.64 7.69 -14.56
N SER A 102 -2.81 7.18 -14.98
CA SER A 102 -3.31 7.39 -16.34
C SER A 102 -3.56 8.86 -16.69
N LYS A 103 -3.90 9.70 -15.70
CA LYS A 103 -4.08 11.15 -15.87
C LYS A 103 -2.82 11.97 -15.64
N GLY A 104 -1.72 11.36 -15.20
CA GLY A 104 -0.51 12.09 -14.83
C GLY A 104 -0.68 12.96 -13.58
N MET A 105 -1.62 12.60 -12.70
CA MET A 105 -1.87 13.30 -11.45
C MET A 105 -0.91 12.84 -10.35
N PRO A 106 -0.64 13.71 -9.35
CA PRO A 106 0.22 13.37 -8.21
C PRO A 106 -0.28 12.17 -7.40
N GLY A 107 0.65 11.45 -6.75
CA GLY A 107 0.32 10.53 -5.65
C GLY A 107 0.19 9.04 -6.00
N SER A 108 0.44 8.63 -7.24
CA SER A 108 0.43 7.20 -7.58
C SER A 108 1.72 6.50 -7.14
N ILE A 109 1.59 5.34 -6.49
CA ILE A 109 2.70 4.55 -5.97
C ILE A 109 2.51 3.06 -6.32
N ALA A 110 3.60 2.33 -6.46
CA ALA A 110 3.58 0.86 -6.48
C ALA A 110 3.91 0.34 -5.08
N VAL A 111 3.16 -0.63 -4.57
CA VAL A 111 3.21 -1.07 -3.16
C VAL A 111 3.35 -2.59 -3.07
N LEU A 112 4.13 -3.02 -2.08
CA LEU A 112 4.29 -4.41 -1.68
C LEU A 112 4.44 -4.46 -0.16
N ALA A 113 3.66 -5.31 0.49
CA ALA A 113 3.81 -5.64 1.90
C ALA A 113 3.96 -7.14 2.09
N VAL A 114 4.76 -7.53 3.07
CA VAL A 114 5.03 -8.93 3.41
C VAL A 114 4.93 -9.10 4.91
N ALA A 115 4.25 -10.14 5.37
CA ALA A 115 4.14 -10.51 6.78
C ALA A 115 4.30 -12.02 6.96
N GLU A 116 4.41 -12.47 8.20
CA GLU A 116 4.41 -13.90 8.52
C GLU A 116 3.16 -14.58 7.95
N ARG A 117 3.26 -15.86 7.54
CA ARG A 117 2.12 -16.57 6.94
C ARG A 117 0.91 -16.59 7.89
N GLY A 118 -0.26 -16.19 7.38
CA GLY A 118 -1.51 -16.11 8.12
C GLY A 118 -1.62 -14.88 9.02
N ALA A 119 -0.70 -13.91 8.91
CA ALA A 119 -0.71 -12.70 9.72
C ALA A 119 -1.66 -11.63 9.19
N MET A 120 -1.95 -11.62 7.88
CA MET A 120 -2.82 -10.61 7.26
C MET A 120 -4.29 -11.03 7.41
N PHE A 121 -5.14 -10.05 7.75
CA PHE A 121 -6.60 -10.23 7.79
C PHE A 121 -7.16 -10.62 6.43
N ASP A 122 -8.28 -11.36 6.41
CA ASP A 122 -8.94 -11.80 5.19
C ASP A 122 -9.68 -10.62 4.52
N PRO A 123 -9.26 -10.17 3.32
CA PRO A 123 -9.89 -9.05 2.65
C PRO A 123 -11.23 -9.40 1.97
N SER A 124 -11.58 -10.68 1.83
CA SER A 124 -12.68 -11.14 0.97
C SER A 124 -14.08 -11.04 1.58
N ALA A 125 -14.16 -10.77 2.89
CA ALA A 125 -15.42 -10.75 3.63
C ALA A 125 -16.29 -9.53 3.30
N VAL A 126 -15.68 -8.35 3.25
CA VAL A 126 -16.35 -7.07 3.00
C VAL A 126 -15.41 -6.16 2.20
N PHE A 127 -15.88 -5.62 1.10
CA PHE A 127 -15.05 -4.87 0.16
C PHE A 127 -14.53 -3.53 0.72
N TYR A 128 -15.32 -2.85 1.53
CA TYR A 128 -14.97 -1.56 2.13
C TYR A 128 -14.83 -1.65 3.65
N MET A 129 -14.01 -0.74 4.21
CA MET A 129 -13.95 -0.48 5.64
C MET A 129 -13.89 1.03 5.90
N ASP A 130 -14.51 1.47 6.98
CA ASP A 130 -14.31 2.81 7.55
C ASP A 130 -13.00 2.82 8.33
N LYS A 131 -12.18 3.84 8.13
CA LYS A 131 -10.79 3.91 8.61
C LYS A 131 -10.55 5.21 9.36
N ILE A 132 -9.79 5.13 10.45
CA ILE A 132 -9.08 6.28 11.04
C ILE A 132 -7.62 5.88 11.24
N ALA A 133 -6.68 6.62 10.64
CA ALA A 133 -5.26 6.34 10.77
C ALA A 133 -4.48 7.58 11.17
N VAL A 134 -3.55 7.43 12.12
CA VAL A 134 -2.71 8.50 12.67
C VAL A 134 -1.30 8.02 12.97
N GLY A 135 -0.38 8.99 13.08
CA GLY A 135 0.99 8.75 13.53
C GLY A 135 1.14 8.40 15.01
N PRO A 136 2.38 8.03 15.42
CA PRO A 136 2.70 7.55 16.76
C PRO A 136 2.27 8.53 17.88
N ASP A 137 2.40 9.83 17.65
CA ASP A 137 2.04 10.86 18.64
C ASP A 137 0.55 10.88 19.01
N CYS A 138 -0.30 10.28 18.17
CA CYS A 138 -1.75 10.25 18.35
C CYS A 138 -2.34 8.83 18.45
N ALA A 139 -1.49 7.80 18.46
CA ALA A 139 -1.94 6.41 18.41
C ALA A 139 -2.86 6.02 19.58
N ASP A 140 -2.58 6.53 20.78
CA ASP A 140 -3.33 6.19 22.00
C ASP A 140 -4.60 7.03 22.22
N VAL A 141 -4.89 8.01 21.36
CA VAL A 141 -5.98 8.98 21.61
C VAL A 141 -7.15 8.86 20.65
N VAL A 142 -6.99 8.21 19.51
CA VAL A 142 -8.05 8.06 18.52
C VAL A 142 -9.00 6.91 18.85
N ASP A 143 -10.27 7.09 18.50
CA ASP A 143 -11.33 6.09 18.65
C ASP A 143 -12.34 6.27 17.52
N ILE A 144 -12.42 5.30 16.61
CA ILE A 144 -13.32 5.36 15.45
C ILE A 144 -14.80 5.52 15.83
N ASN A 145 -15.20 5.12 17.05
CA ASN A 145 -16.58 5.29 17.54
C ASN A 145 -16.83 6.64 18.24
N ALA A 146 -15.80 7.43 18.55
CA ALA A 146 -15.95 8.70 19.28
C ALA A 146 -16.54 9.84 18.42
N GLY A 147 -16.60 9.64 17.10
CA GLY A 147 -17.04 10.64 16.12
C GLY A 147 -15.96 11.66 15.75
N VAL A 148 -16.19 12.37 14.65
CA VAL A 148 -15.19 13.24 14.00
C VAL A 148 -14.72 14.37 14.92
N LYS A 149 -15.65 15.15 15.48
CA LYS A 149 -15.33 16.31 16.32
C LYS A 149 -14.46 15.94 17.52
N GLU A 150 -14.74 14.81 18.17
CA GLU A 150 -13.99 14.39 19.35
C GLU A 150 -12.59 13.89 18.96
N ASN A 151 -12.46 13.09 17.89
CA ASN A 151 -11.15 12.66 17.40
C ASN A 151 -10.27 13.87 17.03
N LEU A 152 -10.79 14.85 16.30
CA LEU A 152 -10.03 16.05 15.94
C LEU A 152 -9.58 16.86 17.17
N ARG A 153 -10.44 16.96 18.19
CA ARG A 153 -10.08 17.60 19.47
C ARG A 153 -8.98 16.83 20.20
N ARG A 154 -9.04 15.50 20.21
CA ARG A 154 -8.03 14.63 20.85
C ARG A 154 -6.68 14.72 20.13
N ILE A 155 -6.69 14.68 18.80
CA ILE A 155 -5.51 14.83 17.94
C ILE A 155 -4.87 16.21 18.17
N ALA A 156 -5.65 17.30 18.07
CA ALA A 156 -5.16 18.66 18.33
C ALA A 156 -4.53 18.79 19.72
N LYS A 157 -5.17 18.22 20.74
CA LYS A 157 -4.63 18.20 22.11
C LYS A 157 -3.32 17.44 22.21
N ALA A 158 -3.21 16.25 21.62
CA ALA A 158 -1.98 15.45 21.63
C ALA A 158 -0.82 16.19 20.95
N LYS A 159 -1.11 16.86 19.82
CA LYS A 159 -0.16 17.70 19.08
C LYS A 159 0.13 19.07 19.71
N ARG A 160 -0.56 19.43 20.79
CA ARG A 160 -0.50 20.77 21.42
C ARG A 160 -0.81 21.90 20.43
N SER A 161 -1.76 21.67 19.54
CA SER A 161 -2.24 22.62 18.52
C SER A 161 -3.74 22.90 18.68
N SER A 162 -4.30 23.72 17.80
CA SER A 162 -5.74 23.92 17.68
C SER A 162 -6.36 22.95 16.66
N VAL A 163 -7.68 22.75 16.70
CA VAL A 163 -8.38 21.93 15.69
C VAL A 163 -8.20 22.52 14.29
N SER A 164 -8.09 23.83 14.15
CA SER A 164 -7.82 24.51 12.87
C SER A 164 -6.42 24.26 12.30
N ASP A 165 -5.51 23.71 13.09
CA ASP A 165 -4.19 23.29 12.62
C ASP A 165 -4.17 21.81 12.21
N VAL A 166 -5.26 21.07 12.44
CA VAL A 166 -5.36 19.65 12.08
C VAL A 166 -5.78 19.50 10.62
N THR A 167 -5.07 18.70 9.85
CA THR A 167 -5.39 18.35 8.46
C THR A 167 -5.85 16.91 8.34
N VAL A 168 -7.08 16.73 7.86
CA VAL A 168 -7.70 15.42 7.61
C VAL A 168 -7.55 15.06 6.13
N CYS A 169 -6.88 13.94 5.84
CA CYS A 169 -6.88 13.34 4.51
C CYS A 169 -8.17 12.53 4.32
N ILE A 170 -8.88 12.78 3.20
CA ILE A 170 -10.17 12.15 2.90
C ILE A 170 -10.24 11.83 1.40
N LEU A 171 -10.67 10.62 1.04
CA LEU A 171 -11.01 10.29 -0.35
C LEU A 171 -12.19 11.15 -0.82
N ASP A 172 -12.03 11.87 -1.94
CA ASP A 172 -13.11 12.67 -2.52
C ASP A 172 -14.16 11.76 -3.18
N ARG A 173 -15.19 11.42 -2.41
CA ARG A 173 -16.25 10.50 -2.79
C ARG A 173 -17.59 10.99 -2.25
N PRO A 174 -18.71 10.79 -2.97
CA PRO A 174 -20.05 11.18 -2.49
C PRO A 174 -20.40 10.61 -1.11
N ARG A 175 -19.97 9.38 -0.82
CA ARG A 175 -20.16 8.70 0.49
C ARG A 175 -19.53 9.44 1.67
N HIS A 176 -18.55 10.32 1.44
CA HIS A 176 -17.89 11.11 2.48
C HIS A 176 -18.49 12.50 2.68
N SER A 177 -19.60 12.85 2.02
CA SER A 177 -20.17 14.20 2.14
C SER A 177 -20.47 14.59 3.60
N LYS A 178 -21.00 13.66 4.40
CA LYS A 178 -21.27 13.88 5.83
C LYS A 178 -19.98 14.06 6.64
N LEU A 179 -18.98 13.19 6.43
CA LEU A 179 -17.67 13.30 7.07
C LEU A 179 -17.03 14.66 6.77
N VAL A 180 -17.06 15.09 5.51
CA VAL A 180 -16.54 16.39 5.06
C VAL A 180 -17.23 17.55 5.76
N GLU A 181 -18.56 17.51 5.89
CA GLU A 181 -19.33 18.53 6.62
C GLU A 181 -18.94 18.57 8.09
N GLU A 182 -18.83 17.41 8.75
CA GLU A 182 -18.46 17.30 10.16
C GLU A 182 -17.04 17.83 10.44
N VAL A 183 -16.07 17.52 9.56
CA VAL A 183 -14.69 18.03 9.66
C VAL A 183 -14.67 19.55 9.49
N ARG A 184 -15.37 20.08 8.48
CA ARG A 184 -15.47 21.53 8.25
C ARG A 184 -16.13 22.26 9.42
N HIS A 185 -17.22 21.70 9.95
CA HIS A 185 -17.91 22.27 11.10
C HIS A 185 -17.06 22.22 12.38
N ALA A 186 -16.23 21.19 12.55
CA ALA A 186 -15.25 21.13 13.63
C ALA A 186 -14.11 22.17 13.48
N GLY A 187 -13.88 22.66 12.26
CA GLY A 187 -12.92 23.72 11.95
C GLY A 187 -11.55 23.22 11.50
N ALA A 188 -11.38 21.93 11.22
CA ALA A 188 -10.13 21.35 10.72
C ALA A 188 -9.99 21.51 9.19
N ASN A 189 -8.75 21.41 8.70
CA ASN A 189 -8.44 21.42 7.28
C ASN A 189 -8.74 20.06 6.65
N ILE A 190 -9.08 20.07 5.35
CA ILE A 190 -9.27 18.84 4.56
C ILE A 190 -8.28 18.83 3.41
N LYS A 191 -7.57 17.72 3.27
CA LYS A 191 -6.79 17.38 2.08
C LYS A 191 -7.52 16.28 1.32
N PHE A 192 -8.14 16.65 0.21
CA PHE A 192 -8.78 15.67 -0.65
C PHE A 192 -7.76 14.88 -1.46
N ILE A 193 -7.96 13.57 -1.53
CA ILE A 193 -7.27 12.69 -2.48
C ILE A 193 -8.33 12.03 -3.38
N SER A 194 -8.08 11.94 -4.68
CA SER A 194 -9.03 11.23 -5.55
C SER A 194 -8.88 9.73 -5.43
N ASP A 195 -7.68 9.21 -5.19
CA ASP A 195 -7.37 7.79 -5.05
C ASP A 195 -6.16 7.66 -4.11
N GLY A 196 -5.84 6.45 -3.66
CA GLY A 196 -4.63 6.18 -2.88
C GLY A 196 -4.70 6.50 -1.39
N ASP A 197 -5.56 5.78 -0.66
CA ASP A 197 -5.64 5.93 0.79
C ASP A 197 -4.54 5.16 1.55
N ILE A 198 -3.76 4.28 0.89
CA ILE A 198 -2.51 3.73 1.46
C ILE A 198 -1.51 4.88 1.66
N ALA A 199 -1.26 5.66 0.61
CA ALA A 199 -0.38 6.83 0.68
C ALA A 199 -0.91 7.86 1.69
N GLY A 200 -2.23 8.06 1.75
CA GLY A 200 -2.89 8.94 2.72
C GLY A 200 -2.68 8.49 4.18
N ALA A 201 -2.80 7.19 4.47
CA ALA A 201 -2.55 6.64 5.80
C ALA A 201 -1.07 6.79 6.21
N ILE A 202 -0.15 6.54 5.29
CA ILE A 202 1.29 6.69 5.55
C ILE A 202 1.65 8.15 5.76
N ALA A 203 1.07 9.08 4.99
CA ALA A 203 1.25 10.51 5.17
C ALA A 203 0.82 10.93 6.59
N ALA A 204 -0.35 10.48 7.05
CA ALA A 204 -0.85 10.74 8.40
C ALA A 204 0.08 10.26 9.54
N ALA A 205 0.96 9.31 9.26
CA ALA A 205 1.94 8.79 10.21
C ALA A 205 3.39 9.25 9.97
N SER A 206 3.62 10.05 8.94
CA SER A 206 4.93 10.59 8.60
C SER A 206 5.12 11.99 9.15
N LEU A 207 6.28 12.24 9.77
CA LEU A 207 6.66 13.55 10.29
C LEU A 207 6.99 14.57 9.17
N GLU A 208 7.13 14.10 7.93
CA GLU A 208 7.52 14.93 6.78
C GLU A 208 6.32 15.46 5.98
N THR A 209 5.09 15.16 6.39
CA THR A 209 3.88 15.59 5.68
C THR A 209 3.01 16.55 6.51
N ASP A 210 2.06 17.18 5.83
CA ASP A 210 1.07 18.09 6.39
C ASP A 210 -0.23 17.38 6.82
N VAL A 211 -0.29 16.04 6.73
CA VAL A 211 -1.46 15.23 7.07
C VAL A 211 -1.34 14.73 8.50
N ASP A 212 -2.39 14.90 9.29
CA ASP A 212 -2.42 14.48 10.69
C ASP A 212 -3.22 13.21 10.92
N VAL A 213 -4.22 12.99 10.07
CA VAL A 213 -5.15 11.88 10.19
C VAL A 213 -5.78 11.57 8.84
N LEU A 214 -5.85 10.29 8.49
CA LEU A 214 -6.74 9.80 7.44
C LEU A 214 -8.08 9.44 8.08
N MET A 215 -9.20 9.87 7.49
CA MET A 215 -10.54 9.43 7.90
C MET A 215 -11.41 9.03 6.71
N GLY A 216 -12.23 8.01 6.90
CA GLY A 216 -13.34 7.65 6.00
C GLY A 216 -13.25 6.25 5.42
N VAL A 217 -14.19 5.97 4.52
CA VAL A 217 -14.41 4.66 3.91
C VAL A 217 -13.57 4.46 2.64
N GLY A 218 -12.71 3.44 2.68
CA GLY A 218 -11.88 2.99 1.57
C GLY A 218 -11.80 1.47 1.52
N GLY A 219 -11.07 0.92 0.55
CA GLY A 219 -11.06 -0.53 0.33
C GLY A 219 -10.42 -1.30 1.49
N THR A 220 -10.96 -2.47 1.79
CA THR A 220 -10.44 -3.37 2.83
C THR A 220 -9.00 -3.80 2.55
N PRO A 221 -8.62 -4.24 1.33
CA PRO A 221 -7.25 -4.60 1.01
C PRO A 221 -6.23 -3.49 1.34
N GLU A 222 -6.54 -2.25 0.96
CA GLU A 222 -5.69 -1.09 1.18
C GLU A 222 -5.57 -0.75 2.67
N GLY A 223 -6.62 -0.99 3.46
CA GLY A 223 -6.57 -0.85 4.92
C GLY A 223 -5.57 -1.81 5.59
N ILE A 224 -5.53 -3.06 5.12
CA ILE A 224 -4.60 -4.09 5.63
C ILE A 224 -3.16 -3.77 5.20
N THR A 225 -2.97 -3.35 3.95
CA THR A 225 -1.66 -2.92 3.44
C THR A 225 -1.16 -1.67 4.18
N ALA A 226 -2.04 -0.71 4.45
CA ALA A 226 -1.72 0.47 5.27
C ALA A 226 -1.39 0.09 6.73
N ALA A 227 -2.07 -0.91 7.31
CA ALA A 227 -1.75 -1.42 8.64
C ALA A 227 -0.31 -1.97 8.72
N CYS A 228 0.18 -2.66 7.67
CA CYS A 228 1.58 -3.08 7.59
C CYS A 228 2.54 -1.89 7.68
N ALA A 229 2.24 -0.80 6.96
CA ALA A 229 3.04 0.42 6.97
C ALA A 229 3.02 1.12 8.34
N LEU A 230 1.84 1.29 8.92
CA LEU A 230 1.64 1.96 10.20
C LEU A 230 2.30 1.22 11.36
N LYS A 231 2.24 -0.12 11.34
CA LYS A 231 2.96 -0.97 12.30
C LYS A 231 4.48 -0.76 12.22
N CYS A 232 5.02 -0.46 11.03
CA CYS A 232 6.43 -0.09 10.88
C CYS A 232 6.76 1.32 11.40
N LEU A 233 5.83 2.26 11.26
CA LEU A 233 5.97 3.66 11.65
C LEU A 233 5.67 3.91 13.14
N GLY A 234 5.06 2.94 13.82
CA GLY A 234 4.52 3.10 15.17
C GLY A 234 3.22 3.91 15.22
N GLY A 235 2.58 4.13 14.07
CA GLY A 235 1.24 4.71 13.99
C GLY A 235 0.15 3.68 14.32
N THR A 236 -1.09 4.11 14.24
CA THR A 236 -2.24 3.21 14.37
C THR A 236 -3.25 3.44 13.26
N ILE A 237 -3.91 2.37 12.85
CA ILE A 237 -5.18 2.39 12.14
C ILE A 237 -6.22 1.69 13.02
N GLN A 238 -7.41 2.26 13.08
CA GLN A 238 -8.61 1.57 13.52
C GLN A 238 -9.55 1.49 12.34
N ALA A 239 -10.20 0.35 12.18
CA ALA A 239 -11.12 0.10 11.09
C ALA A 239 -12.40 -0.58 11.55
N LYS A 240 -13.49 -0.37 10.81
CA LYS A 240 -14.73 -1.15 10.92
C LYS A 240 -15.15 -1.59 9.52
N LEU A 241 -15.55 -2.85 9.38
CA LEU A 241 -16.09 -3.35 8.11
C LEU A 241 -17.31 -2.52 7.71
N TRP A 242 -17.40 -2.17 6.43
CA TRP A 242 -18.44 -1.29 5.89
C TRP A 242 -19.16 -1.99 4.73
N PRO A 243 -20.14 -2.87 5.01
CA PRO A 243 -20.90 -3.53 3.95
C PRO A 243 -21.67 -2.52 3.09
N LEU A 244 -21.62 -2.72 1.77
CA LEU A 244 -22.27 -1.89 0.76
C LEU A 244 -23.79 -2.05 0.76
N ASP A 245 -24.26 -3.26 1.01
CA ASP A 245 -25.67 -3.63 1.00
C ASP A 245 -25.97 -4.75 2.01
N ASP A 246 -27.26 -5.07 2.15
CA ASP A 246 -27.73 -6.09 3.08
C ASP A 246 -27.21 -7.49 2.72
N ALA A 247 -26.94 -7.77 1.44
CA ALA A 247 -26.44 -9.08 1.02
C ALA A 247 -24.98 -9.29 1.46
N GLU A 248 -24.12 -8.29 1.27
CA GLU A 248 -22.74 -8.30 1.78
C GLU A 248 -22.75 -8.33 3.32
N ARG A 249 -23.67 -7.59 3.96
CA ARG A 249 -23.84 -7.59 5.42
C ARG A 249 -24.18 -8.97 5.96
N GLU A 250 -25.16 -9.65 5.35
CA GLU A 250 -25.56 -11.00 5.74
C GLU A 250 -24.45 -12.01 5.48
N LYS A 251 -23.75 -11.92 4.35
CA LYS A 251 -22.59 -12.75 4.03
C LYS A 251 -21.49 -12.61 5.07
N ALA A 252 -21.16 -11.37 5.47
CA ALA A 252 -20.13 -11.11 6.47
C ALA A 252 -20.51 -11.68 7.85
N ILE A 253 -21.77 -11.51 8.29
CA ILE A 253 -22.27 -12.08 9.55
C ILE A 253 -22.27 -13.61 9.51
N ALA A 254 -22.71 -14.21 8.39
CA ALA A 254 -22.67 -15.66 8.20
C ALA A 254 -21.24 -16.21 8.17
N GLY A 255 -20.29 -15.42 7.70
CA GLY A 255 -18.84 -15.67 7.78
C GLY A 255 -18.25 -15.52 9.19
N GLY A 256 -19.04 -15.09 10.18
CA GLY A 256 -18.63 -14.96 11.57
C GLY A 256 -18.06 -13.59 11.95
N HIS A 257 -18.22 -12.57 11.11
CA HIS A 257 -17.78 -11.22 11.43
C HIS A 257 -18.77 -10.48 12.34
N ASP A 258 -18.24 -9.87 13.39
CA ASP A 258 -18.91 -8.82 14.16
C ASP A 258 -18.66 -7.47 13.47
N LEU A 259 -19.71 -6.89 12.89
CA LEU A 259 -19.63 -5.63 12.14
C LEU A 259 -19.48 -4.39 13.04
N ASP A 260 -19.72 -4.54 14.35
CA ASP A 260 -19.50 -3.46 15.32
C ASP A 260 -18.09 -3.48 15.92
N ARG A 261 -17.35 -4.58 15.71
CA ARG A 261 -15.97 -4.72 16.18
C ARG A 261 -15.07 -3.66 15.53
N VAL A 262 -14.29 -2.99 16.36
CA VAL A 262 -13.16 -2.18 15.92
C VAL A 262 -11.97 -3.10 15.69
N LEU A 263 -11.47 -3.13 14.46
CA LEU A 263 -10.24 -3.79 14.08
C LEU A 263 -9.08 -2.81 14.31
N SER A 264 -8.18 -3.14 15.21
CA SER A 264 -6.92 -2.41 15.41
C SER A 264 -5.88 -2.76 14.34
N THR A 265 -4.77 -2.02 14.31
CA THR A 265 -3.60 -2.35 13.49
C THR A 265 -3.16 -3.81 13.68
N ASP A 266 -3.17 -4.30 14.93
CA ASP A 266 -2.77 -5.67 15.26
C ASP A 266 -3.83 -6.73 14.96
N ASP A 267 -5.11 -6.32 14.79
CA ASP A 267 -6.14 -7.22 14.26
C ASP A 267 -6.05 -7.36 12.74
N LEU A 268 -5.64 -6.29 12.05
CA LEU A 268 -5.46 -6.29 10.59
C LEU A 268 -4.16 -7.02 10.18
N VAL A 269 -3.10 -6.89 10.98
CA VAL A 269 -1.80 -7.54 10.75
C VAL A 269 -1.22 -8.04 12.08
N THR A 270 -1.48 -9.31 12.39
CA THR A 270 -1.15 -9.91 13.69
C THR A 270 0.35 -10.21 13.88
N GLY A 271 1.11 -10.33 12.79
CA GLY A 271 2.54 -10.65 12.82
C GLY A 271 3.42 -9.49 13.30
N ASP A 272 4.48 -9.80 14.05
CA ASP A 272 5.41 -8.80 14.61
C ASP A 272 6.54 -8.42 13.64
N ASN A 273 6.66 -9.15 12.54
CA ASN A 273 7.68 -8.94 11.51
C ASN A 273 7.03 -8.73 10.14
N CYS A 274 6.55 -7.51 9.91
CA CYS A 274 6.10 -7.07 8.60
C CYS A 274 7.14 -6.19 7.92
N PHE A 275 7.08 -6.21 6.59
CA PHE A 275 7.82 -5.34 5.69
C PHE A 275 6.79 -4.56 4.86
N PHE A 276 7.06 -3.28 4.66
CA PHE A 276 6.32 -2.45 3.73
C PHE A 276 7.30 -1.77 2.80
N VAL A 277 6.99 -1.81 1.50
CA VAL A 277 7.82 -1.19 0.47
C VAL A 277 6.93 -0.48 -0.53
N ALA A 278 7.31 0.73 -0.91
CA ALA A 278 6.64 1.46 -1.97
C ALA A 278 7.62 2.27 -2.83
N THR A 279 7.28 2.46 -4.09
CA THR A 279 8.03 3.30 -5.04
C THR A 279 7.09 4.26 -5.76
N GLY A 280 7.48 5.53 -5.89
CA GLY A 280 6.67 6.54 -6.56
C GLY A 280 6.54 6.30 -8.07
N VAL A 281 5.32 6.20 -8.57
CA VAL A 281 5.00 6.19 -10.01
C VAL A 281 4.91 7.64 -10.51
N THR A 282 4.05 8.44 -9.87
CA THR A 282 3.97 9.89 -10.04
C THR A 282 4.39 10.60 -8.75
N SER A 283 4.91 11.82 -8.86
CA SER A 283 5.34 12.55 -7.66
C SER A 283 4.14 12.88 -6.78
N GLY A 284 4.20 12.51 -5.51
CA GLY A 284 3.23 12.89 -4.48
C GLY A 284 3.94 13.39 -3.23
N ASP A 285 3.19 13.51 -2.13
CA ASP A 285 3.71 14.01 -0.85
C ASP A 285 4.71 13.04 -0.20
N LEU A 286 4.55 11.74 -0.45
CA LEU A 286 5.39 10.69 0.15
C LEU A 286 6.65 10.39 -0.67
N LEU A 287 6.50 10.23 -1.99
CA LEU A 287 7.58 9.79 -2.89
C LEU A 287 7.58 10.59 -4.19
N LYS A 288 8.79 10.85 -4.70
CA LYS A 288 8.98 11.35 -6.06
C LYS A 288 8.66 10.25 -7.07
N GLY A 289 7.96 10.62 -8.15
CA GLY A 289 7.65 9.74 -9.25
C GLY A 289 8.87 9.39 -10.09
N VAL A 290 8.72 8.40 -10.97
CA VAL A 290 9.78 7.96 -11.87
C VAL A 290 10.17 9.07 -12.83
N ARG A 291 11.49 9.31 -12.98
CA ARG A 291 12.02 10.32 -13.91
C ARG A 291 12.95 9.69 -14.93
N TYR A 292 12.53 9.71 -16.19
CA TYR A 292 13.34 9.25 -17.31
C TYR A 292 14.29 10.34 -17.82
N ARG A 293 15.52 9.94 -18.13
CA ARG A 293 16.58 10.76 -18.76
C ARG A 293 17.29 9.92 -19.83
N ALA A 294 18.14 10.56 -20.63
CA ALA A 294 18.94 9.85 -21.63
C ALA A 294 19.73 8.70 -20.97
N GLY A 295 19.47 7.47 -21.42
CA GLY A 295 20.14 6.25 -20.94
C GLY A 295 19.72 5.75 -19.54
N GLY A 296 18.73 6.35 -18.86
CA GLY A 296 18.42 5.96 -17.49
C GLY A 296 17.06 6.37 -16.91
N ALA A 297 16.76 5.86 -15.72
CA ALA A 297 15.60 6.23 -14.91
C ALA A 297 16.01 6.50 -13.46
N HIS A 298 15.34 7.43 -12.79
CA HIS A 298 15.43 7.63 -11.35
C HIS A 298 14.13 7.21 -10.68
N THR A 299 14.23 6.48 -9.57
CA THR A 299 13.11 6.12 -8.69
C THR A 299 13.40 6.61 -7.28
N GLN A 300 12.33 6.87 -6.51
CA GLN A 300 12.43 7.07 -5.08
C GLN A 300 11.49 6.08 -4.38
N SER A 301 12.03 5.37 -3.41
CA SER A 301 11.34 4.30 -2.70
C SER A 301 11.42 4.49 -1.20
N ILE A 302 10.43 3.97 -0.47
CA ILE A 302 10.47 3.82 0.99
C ILE A 302 10.43 2.34 1.34
N VAL A 303 11.28 1.91 2.27
CA VAL A 303 11.36 0.54 2.79
C VAL A 303 11.27 0.59 4.30
N MET A 304 10.37 -0.19 4.88
CA MET A 304 10.12 -0.20 6.32
C MET A 304 9.99 -1.62 6.85
N ARG A 305 10.39 -1.81 8.11
CA ARG A 305 10.28 -3.11 8.79
C ARG A 305 9.94 -2.93 10.27
N SER A 306 8.80 -3.50 10.70
CA SER A 306 8.27 -3.38 12.07
C SER A 306 9.28 -3.80 13.13
N LYS A 307 9.85 -5.00 12.99
CA LYS A 307 10.74 -5.60 14.02
C LYS A 307 12.00 -4.77 14.29
N SER A 308 12.44 -3.96 13.32
CA SER A 308 13.63 -3.11 13.47
C SER A 308 13.31 -1.63 13.69
N GLY A 309 12.08 -1.19 13.42
CA GLY A 309 11.69 0.22 13.33
C GLY A 309 12.49 1.02 12.30
N THR A 310 13.26 0.36 11.42
CA THR A 310 14.09 1.05 10.42
C THR A 310 13.23 1.45 9.24
N ILE A 311 13.28 2.74 8.92
CA ILE A 311 12.69 3.36 7.74
C ILE A 311 13.83 3.80 6.83
N ARG A 312 13.77 3.44 5.55
CA ARG A 312 14.77 3.82 4.55
C ARG A 312 14.07 4.52 3.41
N VAL A 313 14.54 5.73 3.08
CA VAL A 313 14.23 6.37 1.81
C VAL A 313 15.42 6.11 0.87
N ILE A 314 15.14 5.61 -0.32
CA ILE A 314 16.14 5.15 -1.29
C ILE A 314 15.92 5.91 -2.60
N ASP A 315 16.89 6.73 -2.99
CA ASP A 315 16.96 7.31 -4.32
C ASP A 315 17.87 6.43 -5.19
N SER A 316 17.30 5.83 -6.25
CA SER A 316 18.03 4.93 -7.15
C SER A 316 18.22 5.55 -8.53
N TYR A 317 19.34 5.21 -9.18
CA TYR A 317 19.57 5.51 -10.58
C TYR A 317 19.78 4.21 -11.36
N HIS A 318 18.92 4.00 -12.35
CA HIS A 318 18.84 2.81 -13.17
C HIS A 318 19.46 3.10 -14.53
N ARG A 319 20.56 2.43 -14.86
CA ARG A 319 21.20 2.50 -16.18
C ARG A 319 20.50 1.54 -17.13
N LEU A 320 19.47 2.02 -17.83
CA LEU A 320 18.55 1.16 -18.60
C LEU A 320 19.27 0.35 -19.68
N GLU A 321 20.20 0.95 -20.42
CA GLU A 321 21.00 0.24 -21.44
C GLU A 321 21.75 -0.98 -20.88
N LYS A 322 22.21 -0.90 -19.62
CA LYS A 322 22.89 -2.01 -18.97
C LYS A 322 21.90 -3.00 -18.36
N LEU A 323 20.80 -2.51 -17.78
CA LEU A 323 19.76 -3.36 -17.21
C LEU A 323 19.09 -4.23 -18.26
N ALA A 324 18.84 -3.69 -19.47
CA ALA A 324 18.26 -4.43 -20.58
C ALA A 324 19.05 -5.69 -20.97
N LEU A 325 20.37 -5.75 -20.66
CA LEU A 325 21.20 -6.93 -20.94
C LEU A 325 20.98 -8.11 -19.97
N TYR A 326 20.41 -7.85 -18.79
CA TYR A 326 20.32 -8.86 -17.71
C TYR A 326 18.92 -8.96 -17.08
N SER A 327 18.05 -7.99 -17.33
CA SER A 327 16.72 -7.92 -16.71
C SER A 327 15.72 -8.81 -17.44
N ALA A 328 14.89 -9.52 -16.67
CA ALA A 328 13.71 -10.21 -17.19
C ALA A 328 12.54 -9.26 -17.51
N VAL A 329 12.60 -8.02 -17.02
CA VAL A 329 11.60 -6.97 -17.24
C VAL A 329 12.10 -5.97 -18.27
N ASP A 330 11.23 -5.61 -19.22
CA ASP A 330 11.48 -4.54 -20.19
C ASP A 330 11.35 -3.16 -19.51
N PHE A 331 12.47 -2.46 -19.37
CA PHE A 331 12.47 -1.11 -18.78
C PHE A 331 12.68 0.02 -19.80
N ASP A 332 13.03 -0.29 -21.04
CA ASP A 332 13.30 0.68 -22.11
C ASP A 332 12.22 0.68 -23.20
N GLY A 333 11.32 -0.29 -23.22
CA GLY A 333 10.22 -0.43 -24.18
C GLY A 333 10.67 -0.96 -25.53
N HIS A 334 11.84 -1.61 -25.61
CA HIS A 334 12.44 -2.09 -26.86
C HIS A 334 12.66 -3.61 -26.89
N LEU A 335 12.13 -4.42 -25.96
CA LEU A 335 12.32 -5.87 -26.07
C LEU A 335 11.77 -6.37 -27.41
N PRO A 336 12.59 -7.04 -28.25
CA PRO A 336 12.08 -7.70 -29.43
C PRO A 336 11.12 -8.80 -28.96
N THR A 337 9.94 -8.86 -29.57
CA THR A 337 9.03 -10.00 -29.44
C THR A 337 9.77 -11.25 -29.89
N VAL A 338 10.25 -12.06 -28.94
CA VAL A 338 10.80 -13.38 -29.27
C VAL A 338 9.63 -14.22 -29.77
N PRO A 339 9.63 -14.68 -31.04
CA PRO A 339 8.62 -15.62 -31.50
C PRO A 339 8.77 -16.89 -30.65
N MET A 340 7.66 -17.36 -30.07
CA MET A 340 7.60 -18.68 -29.42
C MET A 340 8.14 -19.72 -30.41
N GLY A 341 9.34 -20.24 -30.12
CA GLY A 341 10.02 -21.20 -30.97
C GLY A 341 9.22 -22.49 -31.09
N GLU A 342 9.16 -23.02 -32.30
CA GLU A 342 8.67 -24.36 -32.61
C GLU A 342 9.39 -25.44 -31.77
N PRO A 343 8.71 -26.55 -31.44
CA PRO A 343 9.29 -27.61 -30.64
C PRO A 343 10.45 -28.28 -31.38
N ILE A 344 11.58 -28.40 -30.70
CA ILE A 344 12.73 -29.18 -31.17
C ILE A 344 12.41 -30.67 -30.96
N LEU A 345 12.39 -31.44 -32.06
CA LEU A 345 12.48 -32.90 -32.08
C LEU A 345 13.89 -33.38 -31.72
#